data_AF-A0A2E3JRK1-F1
#
_entry.id   AF-A0A2E3JRK1-F1
#
_cell.length_a   1.000
_cell.length_b   1.000
_cell.length_c   1.000
_cell.angle_alpha   90.00
_cell.angle_beta   90.00
_cell.angle_gamma   90.00
#
_symmetry.space_group_name_H-M   'P 1'
#
loop_
_entity.id
_entity.type
_entity.pdbx_description
1 polymer ?
#
loop_
_entity_poly.entity_id
_entity_poly.type
_entity_poly.pdbx_seq_one_letter_code
_entity_poly.pdbx_strand_id
1 'polypeptide(L)'
;MKYLIMILAMVASFGAHAEINSSANVALSSEYIFRGQTQTLGDPAVSGGFDVGYEGAFIGMWASEVDYGDGLANLEVDLYAGYGLGWKDFSASYTYVDYNYNGDSSLDGVEHQIALGWKDVSLLHVVGAEGFVDYSEISYTLPIVAFDVSWGTWDTIGDNWSVGKSFDLGPVDGTIQYIEFHGDADISNERNIVLTISKEI
;
A
#
# COMPACT_ATOMS: atom_id res chain seq x y z
N MET A 1 -46.24 -10.31 -37.17
CA MET A 1 -44.85 -9.97 -36.83
C MET A 1 -44.80 -9.93 -35.30
N LYS A 2 -44.29 -10.97 -34.64
CA LYS A 2 -42.87 -11.12 -34.26
C LYS A 2 -42.42 -9.86 -33.48
N TYR A 3 -42.24 -9.81 -32.16
CA TYR A 3 -41.79 -10.83 -31.21
C TYR A 3 -42.38 -10.62 -29.81
N LEU A 4 -42.75 -11.74 -29.21
CA LEU A 4 -42.87 -11.99 -27.76
C LEU A 4 -41.45 -12.29 -27.24
N ILE A 5 -41.05 -11.70 -26.11
CA ILE A 5 -40.10 -12.20 -25.08
C ILE A 5 -40.38 -11.26 -23.88
N MET A 6 -41.32 -11.59 -22.98
CA MET A 6 -41.10 -12.44 -21.80
C MET A 6 -39.76 -12.11 -21.12
N ILE A 7 -39.69 -10.98 -20.41
CA ILE A 7 -38.67 -10.76 -19.38
C ILE A 7 -39.00 -11.73 -18.25
N LEU A 8 -38.28 -12.84 -18.29
CA LEU A 8 -38.19 -13.84 -17.24
C LEU A 8 -37.70 -13.11 -15.98
N ALA A 9 -38.57 -13.05 -14.97
CA ALA A 9 -38.15 -12.86 -13.59
C ALA A 9 -37.24 -14.04 -13.22
N MET A 10 -35.94 -13.90 -13.49
CA MET A 10 -34.93 -14.70 -12.82
C MET A 10 -34.83 -14.15 -11.41
N VAL A 11 -35.63 -14.77 -10.53
CA VAL A 11 -35.24 -14.94 -9.14
C VAL A 11 -33.97 -15.78 -9.17
N ALA A 12 -32.83 -15.11 -9.32
CA ALA A 12 -31.56 -15.70 -8.95
C ALA A 12 -31.46 -15.52 -7.43
N SER A 13 -31.94 -16.52 -6.70
CA SER A 13 -31.51 -16.74 -5.33
C SER A 13 -30.04 -17.15 -5.37
N PHE A 14 -29.13 -16.17 -5.54
CA PHE A 14 -27.75 -16.32 -5.09
C PHE A 14 -27.75 -15.98 -3.61
N GLY A 15 -28.07 -16.99 -2.81
CA GLY A 15 -27.73 -16.99 -1.39
C GLY A 15 -26.23 -17.23 -1.26
N ALA A 16 -25.45 -16.18 -1.43
CA ALA A 16 -24.31 -15.89 -0.59
C ALA A 16 -24.55 -14.45 -0.16
N HIS A 17 -24.82 -14.20 1.11
CA HIS A 17 -24.72 -12.83 1.61
C HIS A 17 -23.26 -12.45 1.40
N ALA A 18 -22.96 -11.65 0.39
CA ALA A 18 -21.67 -11.02 0.32
C ALA A 18 -21.58 -10.10 1.52
N GLU A 19 -20.75 -10.49 2.48
CA GLU A 19 -20.57 -9.74 3.71
C GLU A 19 -19.69 -8.53 3.41
N ILE A 20 -20.17 -7.35 3.80
CA ILE A 20 -19.32 -6.18 3.91
C ILE A 20 -18.31 -6.51 5.00
N ASN A 21 -17.03 -6.52 4.65
CA ASN A 21 -15.94 -6.59 5.61
C ASN A 21 -15.39 -5.18 5.85
N SER A 22 -14.91 -4.96 7.07
CA SER A 22 -14.23 -3.73 7.43
C SER A 22 -13.10 -4.06 8.39
N SER A 23 -12.00 -3.35 8.27
CA SER A 23 -10.84 -3.45 9.15
C SER A 23 -10.31 -2.06 9.45
N ALA A 24 -9.67 -1.91 10.60
CA ALA A 24 -8.90 -0.71 10.91
C ALA A 24 -7.52 -1.09 11.43
N ASN A 25 -6.55 -0.21 11.25
CA ASN A 25 -5.24 -0.40 11.85
C ASN A 25 -4.65 0.88 12.40
N VAL A 26 -3.67 0.70 13.27
CA VAL A 26 -2.82 1.76 13.80
C VAL A 26 -1.41 1.23 13.92
N ALA A 27 -0.43 2.07 13.62
CA ALA A 27 0.97 1.76 13.79
C ALA A 27 1.77 2.93 14.36
N LEU A 28 2.85 2.59 15.05
CA LEU A 28 3.92 3.50 15.44
C LEU A 28 5.21 2.97 14.82
N SER A 29 5.81 3.77 13.96
CA SER A 29 7.10 3.47 13.33
C SER A 29 8.17 4.40 13.87
N SER A 30 9.40 3.91 13.97
CA SER A 30 10.56 4.76 14.32
C SER A 30 10.85 5.82 13.26
N GLU A 31 10.37 5.59 12.03
CA GLU A 31 10.47 6.47 10.88
C GLU A 31 9.42 6.04 9.85
N TYR A 32 8.84 6.98 9.10
CA TYR A 32 7.98 6.66 7.96
C TYR A 32 8.82 6.70 6.67
N ILE A 33 8.81 5.59 5.94
CA ILE A 33 9.53 5.39 4.68
C ILE A 33 8.55 5.10 3.56
N PHE A 34 8.63 5.85 2.46
CA PHE A 34 7.89 5.61 1.22
C PHE A 34 8.89 5.27 0.10
N ARG A 35 8.79 4.06 -0.46
CA ARG A 35 9.67 3.55 -1.53
C ARG A 35 11.17 3.70 -1.27
N GLY A 36 11.54 3.59 0.00
CA GLY A 36 12.92 3.68 0.46
C GLY A 36 13.37 5.08 0.90
N GLN A 37 12.59 6.12 0.62
CA GLN A 37 12.87 7.48 1.05
C GLN A 37 12.09 7.87 2.30
N THR A 38 12.75 8.59 3.20
CA THR A 38 12.13 9.11 4.41
C THR A 38 11.05 10.14 4.14
N GLN A 39 9.97 10.05 4.89
CA GLN A 39 8.87 11.02 4.93
C GLN A 39 8.83 11.79 6.25
N THR A 40 9.71 11.46 7.20
CA THR A 40 9.80 12.10 8.52
C THR A 40 11.22 12.45 8.96
N LEU A 41 12.20 12.38 8.04
CA LEU A 41 13.62 12.70 8.28
C LEU A 41 14.25 11.98 9.50
N GLY A 42 13.86 10.73 9.73
CA GLY A 42 14.35 9.93 10.86
C GLY A 42 13.54 10.05 12.14
N ASP A 43 12.48 10.87 12.15
CA ASP A 43 11.60 11.01 13.32
C ASP A 43 10.47 9.97 13.32
N PRO A 44 9.99 9.55 14.51
CA PRO A 44 8.88 8.60 14.63
C PRO A 44 7.58 9.13 14.02
N ALA A 45 6.79 8.21 13.46
CA ALA A 45 5.51 8.53 12.84
C ALA A 45 4.40 7.63 13.39
N VAL A 46 3.25 8.24 13.69
CA VAL A 46 1.99 7.49 13.88
C VAL A 46 1.27 7.39 12.54
N SER A 47 0.73 6.22 12.24
CA SER A 47 -0.12 5.99 11.08
C SER A 47 -1.34 5.14 11.42
N GLY A 48 -2.32 5.16 10.54
CA GLY A 48 -3.48 4.28 10.65
C GLY A 48 -4.37 4.34 9.42
N GLY A 49 -5.20 3.32 9.27
CA GLY A 49 -6.08 3.16 8.13
C GLY A 49 -7.42 2.55 8.49
N PHE A 50 -8.36 2.69 7.57
CA PHE A 50 -9.67 2.06 7.64
C PHE A 50 -10.11 1.61 6.24
N ASP A 51 -10.55 0.36 6.15
CA ASP A 51 -10.93 -0.30 4.92
C ASP A 51 -12.37 -0.81 4.98
N VAL A 52 -13.04 -0.80 3.84
CA VAL A 52 -14.33 -1.46 3.63
C VAL A 52 -14.31 -2.23 2.32
N GLY A 53 -14.57 -3.54 2.38
CA GLY A 53 -14.58 -4.44 1.23
C GLY A 53 -15.92 -5.11 0.97
N TYR A 54 -16.23 -5.35 -0.30
CA TYR A 54 -17.42 -6.06 -0.76
C TYR A 54 -17.17 -6.73 -2.13
N GLU A 55 -17.31 -8.06 -2.21
CA GLU A 55 -17.18 -8.84 -3.46
C GLU A 55 -15.94 -8.52 -4.30
N GLY A 56 -14.80 -8.31 -3.65
CA GLY A 56 -13.53 -7.96 -4.28
C GLY A 56 -13.33 -6.46 -4.50
N ALA A 57 -14.39 -5.66 -4.50
CA ALA A 57 -14.26 -4.21 -4.45
C ALA A 57 -13.84 -3.76 -3.05
N PHE A 58 -13.05 -2.70 -2.97
CA PHE A 58 -12.69 -2.09 -1.70
C PHE A 58 -12.56 -0.57 -1.84
N ILE A 59 -12.80 0.11 -0.73
CA ILE A 59 -12.47 1.51 -0.52
C ILE A 59 -11.78 1.63 0.83
N GLY A 60 -10.89 2.59 0.97
CA GLY A 60 -10.25 2.84 2.25
C GLY A 60 -9.61 4.20 2.31
N MET A 61 -9.10 4.48 3.51
CA MET A 61 -8.26 5.63 3.77
C MET A 61 -7.06 5.23 4.60
N TRP A 62 -5.96 5.93 4.42
CA TRP A 62 -4.79 5.84 5.25
C TRP A 62 -4.30 7.25 5.58
N ALA A 63 -3.66 7.42 6.74
CA ALA A 63 -3.05 8.69 7.10
C ALA A 63 -1.82 8.47 7.97
N SER A 64 -0.85 9.39 7.87
CA SER A 64 0.31 9.42 8.76
C SER A 64 0.89 10.81 8.92
N GLU A 65 1.58 11.00 10.04
CA GLU A 65 2.45 12.15 10.26
C GLU A 65 3.62 12.12 9.26
N VAL A 66 3.91 13.28 8.67
CA VAL A 66 5.07 13.53 7.80
C VAL A 66 5.87 14.72 8.32
N ASP A 67 7.14 14.82 7.97
CA ASP A 67 7.99 15.98 8.21
C ASP A 67 9.13 16.02 7.19
N TYR A 68 9.21 17.12 6.45
CA TYR A 68 10.27 17.40 5.46
C TYR A 68 11.24 18.50 5.93
N GLY A 69 11.13 18.96 7.18
CA GLY A 69 12.03 19.91 7.81
C GLY A 69 11.79 21.38 7.43
N ASP A 70 10.82 21.66 6.56
CA ASP A 70 10.43 23.01 6.12
C ASP A 70 9.20 23.56 6.88
N GLY A 71 8.50 22.70 7.62
CA GLY A 71 7.30 23.04 8.38
C GLY A 71 6.06 23.31 7.53
N LEU A 72 6.03 22.84 6.28
CA LEU A 72 4.88 23.01 5.38
C LEU A 72 3.87 21.88 5.55
N ALA A 73 4.29 20.63 5.33
CA ALA A 73 3.44 19.45 5.49
C ALA A 73 3.69 18.73 6.82
N ASN A 74 2.62 18.29 7.46
CA ASN A 74 2.68 17.51 8.69
C ASN A 74 1.67 16.35 8.79
N LEU A 75 0.89 16.13 7.73
CA LEU A 75 -0.05 15.03 7.60
C LEU A 75 -0.22 14.66 6.12
N GLU A 76 -0.03 13.39 5.83
CA GLU A 76 -0.45 12.75 4.58
C GLU A 76 -1.79 12.04 4.81
N VAL A 77 -2.71 12.16 3.85
CA VAL A 77 -3.97 11.43 3.81
C VAL A 77 -4.17 10.84 2.42
N ASP A 78 -4.35 9.53 2.40
CA ASP A 78 -4.54 8.77 1.18
C ASP A 78 -5.98 8.27 1.12
N LEU A 79 -6.65 8.53 0.01
CA LEU A 79 -7.94 7.94 -0.29
C LEU A 79 -7.76 6.95 -1.43
N TYR A 80 -8.24 5.72 -1.24
CA TYR A 80 -8.09 4.71 -2.26
C TYR A 80 -9.35 3.88 -2.47
N ALA A 81 -9.45 3.37 -3.69
CA ALA A 81 -10.50 2.48 -4.11
C ALA A 81 -9.95 1.51 -5.15
N GLY A 82 -10.43 0.27 -5.13
CA GLY A 82 -9.91 -0.73 -6.03
C GLY A 82 -10.77 -1.97 -6.14
N TYR A 83 -10.24 -2.92 -6.89
CA TYR A 83 -10.84 -4.23 -7.08
C TYR A 83 -9.76 -5.30 -7.09
N GLY A 84 -9.91 -6.30 -6.22
CA GLY A 84 -8.99 -7.41 -6.06
C GLY A 84 -9.70 -8.76 -6.27
N LEU A 85 -8.98 -9.69 -6.88
CA LEU A 85 -9.42 -11.06 -7.11
C LEU A 85 -8.31 -12.03 -6.71
N GLY A 86 -8.72 -13.15 -6.11
CA GLY A 86 -7.83 -14.27 -5.79
C GLY A 86 -8.36 -15.57 -6.35
N TRP A 87 -7.49 -16.41 -6.91
CA TRP A 87 -7.83 -17.74 -7.38
C TRP A 87 -6.68 -18.72 -7.14
N LYS A 88 -6.91 -19.69 -6.25
CA LYS A 88 -5.88 -20.62 -5.77
C LYS A 88 -4.69 -19.82 -5.19
N ASP A 89 -3.52 -20.00 -5.77
CA ASP A 89 -2.26 -19.37 -5.34
C ASP A 89 -2.01 -18.03 -6.05
N PHE A 90 -2.94 -17.55 -6.89
CA PHE A 90 -2.80 -16.32 -7.64
C PHE A 90 -3.69 -15.22 -7.08
N SER A 91 -3.22 -13.99 -7.15
CA SER A 91 -4.03 -12.79 -6.93
C SER A 91 -3.72 -11.73 -7.99
N ALA A 92 -4.70 -10.88 -8.25
CA ALA A 92 -4.52 -9.65 -9.01
C ALA A 92 -5.40 -8.56 -8.44
N SER A 93 -4.90 -7.33 -8.39
CA SER A 93 -5.69 -6.17 -8.03
C SER A 93 -5.35 -4.96 -8.89
N TYR A 94 -6.32 -4.05 -8.95
CA TYR A 94 -6.13 -2.69 -9.37
C TYR A 94 -6.55 -1.76 -8.23
N THR A 95 -5.75 -0.73 -7.95
CA THR A 95 -6.03 0.29 -6.94
C THR A 95 -5.80 1.67 -7.54
N TYR A 96 -6.75 2.57 -7.35
CA TYR A 96 -6.55 4.00 -7.48
C TYR A 96 -6.24 4.57 -6.10
N VAL A 97 -5.22 5.42 -6.00
CA VAL A 97 -4.85 6.14 -4.78
C VAL A 97 -4.70 7.62 -5.07
N ASP A 98 -5.24 8.45 -4.19
CA ASP A 98 -5.18 9.91 -4.21
C ASP A 98 -4.46 10.37 -2.92
N TYR A 99 -3.23 10.83 -3.08
CA TYR A 99 -2.31 11.25 -2.03
C TYR A 99 -2.47 12.75 -1.79
N ASN A 100 -2.78 13.12 -0.55
CA ASN A 100 -3.00 14.53 -0.18
C ASN A 100 -2.12 14.89 1.02
N TYR A 101 -1.28 15.89 0.85
CA TYR A 101 -0.39 16.41 1.89
C TYR A 101 -0.90 17.77 2.34
N ASN A 102 -1.21 17.87 3.64
CA ASN A 102 -1.69 19.14 4.16
C ASN A 102 -0.59 20.20 4.10
N GLY A 103 -0.95 21.47 3.87
CA GLY A 103 0.02 22.57 3.90
C GLY A 103 0.99 22.64 2.73
N ASP A 104 1.18 21.56 1.96
CA ASP A 104 2.00 21.54 0.74
C ASP A 104 1.39 20.65 -0.37
N SER A 105 0.55 21.26 -1.22
CA SER A 105 -0.06 20.56 -2.35
C SER A 105 0.92 20.25 -3.49
N SER A 106 2.20 20.62 -3.39
CA SER A 106 3.20 20.22 -4.38
C SER A 106 3.67 18.77 -4.20
N LEU A 107 3.35 18.18 -3.05
CA LEU A 107 3.58 16.78 -2.71
C LEU A 107 2.38 15.90 -3.09
N ASP A 108 1.22 16.48 -3.40
CA ASP A 108 0.02 15.74 -3.81
C ASP A 108 0.31 14.91 -5.08
N GLY A 109 -0.39 13.79 -5.20
CA GLY A 109 -0.19 12.89 -6.34
C GLY A 109 -1.27 11.83 -6.46
N VAL A 110 -1.30 11.20 -7.63
CA VAL A 110 -2.26 10.14 -7.94
C VAL A 110 -1.52 8.91 -8.44
N GLU A 111 -1.99 7.74 -8.04
CA GLU A 111 -1.43 6.47 -8.50
C GLU A 111 -2.49 5.50 -9.00
N HIS A 112 -2.13 4.81 -10.08
CA HIS A 112 -2.82 3.63 -10.58
C HIS A 112 -1.95 2.41 -10.36
N GLN A 113 -2.28 1.61 -9.37
CA GLN A 113 -1.50 0.45 -8.95
C GLN A 113 -2.10 -0.83 -9.52
N ILE A 114 -1.25 -1.70 -10.05
CA ILE A 114 -1.58 -3.07 -10.47
C ILE A 114 -0.68 -4.00 -9.65
N ALA A 115 -1.28 -4.85 -8.83
CA ALA A 115 -0.55 -5.86 -8.08
C ALA A 115 -0.90 -7.26 -8.58
N LEU A 116 0.10 -8.12 -8.69
CA LEU A 116 -0.03 -9.53 -9.04
C LEU A 116 0.68 -10.38 -7.97
N GLY A 117 0.01 -11.38 -7.43
CA GLY A 117 0.59 -12.32 -6.49
C GLY A 117 0.64 -13.73 -7.03
N TRP A 118 1.70 -14.45 -6.71
CA TRP A 118 1.81 -15.90 -6.89
C TRP A 118 2.51 -16.55 -5.69
N LYS A 119 1.74 -17.22 -4.83
CA LYS A 119 2.20 -17.74 -3.54
C LYS A 119 2.87 -16.63 -2.72
N ASP A 120 4.16 -16.79 -2.43
CA ASP A 120 4.93 -15.87 -1.61
C ASP A 120 5.67 -14.81 -2.43
N VAL A 121 5.44 -14.75 -3.75
CA VAL A 121 5.98 -13.72 -4.65
C VAL A 121 4.89 -12.70 -4.98
N SER A 122 5.22 -11.42 -4.87
CA SER A 122 4.35 -10.32 -5.28
C SER A 122 5.08 -9.41 -6.27
N LEU A 123 4.32 -8.90 -7.24
CA LEU A 123 4.75 -7.87 -8.18
C LEU A 123 3.78 -6.70 -8.06
N LEU A 124 4.31 -5.50 -7.90
CA LEU A 124 3.59 -4.25 -7.96
C LEU A 124 4.11 -3.44 -9.15
N HIS A 125 3.20 -2.88 -9.94
CA HIS A 125 3.50 -1.83 -10.90
C HIS A 125 2.55 -0.68 -10.67
N VAL A 126 3.09 0.53 -10.66
CA VAL A 126 2.38 1.77 -10.38
C VAL A 126 2.62 2.72 -11.53
N VAL A 127 1.52 3.25 -12.06
CA VAL A 127 1.55 4.37 -12.98
C VAL A 127 1.26 5.64 -12.19
N GLY A 128 2.26 6.52 -12.14
CA GLY A 128 2.17 7.80 -11.45
C GLY A 128 1.41 8.84 -12.28
N ALA A 129 0.65 9.69 -11.61
CA ALA A 129 -0.06 10.82 -12.20
C ALA A 129 -0.04 12.02 -11.26
N GLU A 130 -0.39 13.19 -11.79
CA GLU A 130 -0.58 14.44 -11.03
C GLU A 130 0.61 14.84 -10.14
N GLY A 131 1.84 14.53 -10.56
CA GLY A 131 3.06 14.86 -9.82
C GLY A 131 3.92 13.63 -9.52
N PHE A 132 3.32 12.44 -9.55
CA PHE A 132 4.01 11.19 -9.31
C PHE A 132 4.51 10.55 -10.61
N VAL A 133 5.54 9.71 -10.46
CA VAL A 133 6.19 8.95 -11.54
C VAL A 133 6.05 7.45 -11.29
N ASP A 134 6.30 6.66 -12.33
CA ASP A 134 6.06 5.21 -12.30
C ASP A 134 6.98 4.49 -11.32
N TYR A 135 6.46 3.48 -10.64
CA TYR A 135 7.22 2.61 -9.73
C TYR A 135 6.91 1.14 -10.01
N SER A 136 7.90 0.27 -9.84
CA SER A 136 7.70 -1.18 -9.89
C SER A 136 8.45 -1.84 -8.76
N GLU A 137 7.86 -2.86 -8.15
CA GLU A 137 8.51 -3.64 -7.09
C GLU A 137 8.22 -5.12 -7.25
N ILE A 138 9.24 -5.93 -7.00
CA ILE A 138 9.08 -7.36 -6.74
C ILE A 138 9.44 -7.65 -5.29
N SER A 139 8.61 -8.45 -4.63
CA SER A 139 8.85 -8.89 -3.26
C SER A 139 8.66 -10.39 -3.10
N TYR A 140 9.35 -10.95 -2.10
CA TYR A 140 9.30 -12.36 -1.75
C TYR A 140 9.33 -12.54 -0.23
N THR A 141 8.34 -13.27 0.28
CA THR A 141 8.30 -13.69 1.69
C THR A 141 8.90 -15.08 1.83
N LEU A 142 9.95 -15.25 2.63
CA LEU A 142 10.56 -16.53 2.94
C LEU A 142 9.70 -17.29 3.97
N PRO A 143 8.93 -18.34 3.59
CA PRO A 143 7.83 -18.84 4.43
C PRO A 143 8.29 -19.52 5.73
N ILE A 144 9.52 -20.02 5.77
CA ILE A 144 10.06 -20.76 6.92
C ILE A 144 10.46 -19.81 8.05
N VAL A 145 10.87 -18.59 7.70
CA VAL A 145 11.53 -17.65 8.63
C VAL A 145 10.83 -16.29 8.72
N ALA A 146 9.78 -16.08 7.93
CA ALA A 146 9.02 -14.82 7.81
C ALA A 146 9.96 -13.62 7.57
N PHE A 147 10.94 -13.81 6.69
CA PHE A 147 11.75 -12.71 6.17
C PHE A 147 11.13 -12.23 4.88
N ASP A 148 10.94 -10.93 4.77
CA ASP A 148 10.45 -10.28 3.56
C ASP A 148 11.64 -9.62 2.87
N VAL A 149 11.79 -9.83 1.57
CA VAL A 149 12.76 -9.12 0.76
C VAL A 149 12.04 -8.44 -0.40
N SER A 150 12.45 -7.22 -0.73
CA SER A 150 11.93 -6.51 -1.89
C SER A 150 13.03 -5.80 -2.67
N TRP A 151 12.77 -5.59 -3.96
CA TRP A 151 13.54 -4.69 -4.82
C TRP A 151 12.55 -3.90 -5.68
N GLY A 152 12.65 -2.58 -5.61
CA GLY A 152 11.87 -1.63 -6.36
C GLY A 152 12.72 -0.71 -7.24
N THR A 153 12.10 -0.21 -8.29
CA THR A 153 12.63 0.76 -9.25
C THR A 153 11.64 1.90 -9.40
N TRP A 154 12.09 3.13 -9.20
CA TRP A 154 11.28 4.35 -9.24
C TRP A 154 11.75 5.25 -10.37
N ASP A 155 10.93 5.37 -11.42
CA ASP A 155 11.33 6.02 -12.67
C ASP A 155 11.84 7.44 -12.43
N THR A 156 13.04 7.75 -12.95
CA THR A 156 13.75 9.03 -12.78
C THR A 156 14.15 9.41 -11.35
N ILE A 157 13.83 8.59 -10.35
CA ILE A 157 14.05 8.89 -8.92
C ILE A 157 15.15 8.01 -8.32
N GLY A 158 15.14 6.71 -8.61
CA GLY A 158 16.15 5.77 -8.11
C GLY A 158 15.62 4.36 -7.89
N ASP A 159 16.32 3.58 -7.08
CA ASP A 159 15.97 2.18 -6.76
C ASP A 159 16.05 1.93 -5.26
N ASN A 160 15.23 1.02 -4.73
CA ASN A 160 15.27 0.62 -3.33
C ASN A 160 15.28 -0.88 -3.16
N TRP A 161 15.90 -1.36 -2.09
CA TRP A 161 15.72 -2.74 -1.65
C TRP A 161 15.53 -2.80 -0.15
N SER A 162 14.84 -3.84 0.30
CA SER A 162 14.61 -4.04 1.73
C SER A 162 14.77 -5.50 2.14
N VAL A 163 15.09 -5.68 3.42
CA VAL A 163 14.94 -6.96 4.12
C VAL A 163 14.29 -6.71 5.47
N GLY A 164 13.17 -7.37 5.71
CA GLY A 164 12.36 -7.23 6.90
C GLY A 164 12.08 -8.54 7.60
N LYS A 165 11.70 -8.46 8.86
CA LYS A 165 11.16 -9.58 9.61
C LYS A 165 10.04 -9.11 10.54
N SER A 166 8.92 -9.82 10.47
CA SER A 166 7.78 -9.63 11.36
C SER A 166 7.85 -10.60 12.56
N PHE A 167 7.31 -10.17 13.68
CA PHE A 167 7.25 -10.93 14.92
C PHE A 167 5.97 -10.58 15.70
N ASP A 168 5.33 -11.62 16.23
CA ASP A 168 4.15 -11.51 17.09
C ASP A 168 4.58 -11.13 18.52
N LEU A 169 4.03 -10.04 19.05
CA LEU A 169 4.25 -9.58 20.43
C LEU A 169 3.06 -9.84 21.35
N GLY A 170 2.02 -10.52 20.87
CA GLY A 170 0.79 -10.87 21.58
C GLY A 170 -0.37 -9.96 21.19
N PRO A 171 -0.59 -8.82 21.88
CA PRO A 171 -1.70 -7.94 21.54
C PRO A 171 -1.40 -7.04 20.34
N VAL A 172 -0.16 -6.99 19.87
CA VAL A 172 0.33 -6.15 18.76
C VAL A 172 1.34 -6.95 17.95
N ASP A 173 1.56 -6.54 16.71
CA ASP A 173 2.59 -7.08 15.84
C ASP A 173 3.78 -6.13 15.79
N GLY A 174 4.97 -6.66 15.52
CA GLY A 174 6.18 -5.87 15.35
C GLY A 174 6.95 -6.25 14.11
N THR A 175 7.58 -5.26 13.48
CA THR A 175 8.42 -5.45 12.29
C THR A 175 9.74 -4.73 12.48
N ILE A 176 10.84 -5.38 12.10
CA ILE A 176 12.14 -4.72 11.91
C ILE A 176 12.52 -4.83 10.43
N GLN A 177 12.90 -3.72 9.81
CA GLN A 177 13.27 -3.68 8.40
C GLN A 177 14.54 -2.86 8.20
N TYR A 178 15.48 -3.39 7.42
CA TYR A 178 16.55 -2.62 6.81
C TYR A 178 16.12 -2.23 5.39
N ILE A 179 16.24 -0.96 5.06
CA ILE A 179 15.83 -0.40 3.77
C ILE A 179 16.99 0.46 3.27
N GLU A 180 17.33 0.30 1.99
CA GLU A 180 18.31 1.12 1.32
C GLU A 180 17.71 1.66 0.04
N PHE A 181 17.89 2.96 -0.17
CA PHE A 181 17.50 3.67 -1.38
C PHE A 181 18.75 4.25 -2.05
N HIS A 182 18.84 4.04 -3.35
CA HIS A 182 19.87 4.56 -4.22
C HIS A 182 19.23 5.59 -5.15
N GLY A 183 19.56 6.86 -4.93
CA GLY A 183 19.00 7.95 -5.72
C GLY A 183 19.68 8.10 -7.07
N ASP A 184 18.90 8.43 -8.09
CA ASP A 184 19.42 8.78 -9.41
C ASP A 184 19.90 10.24 -9.46
N ALA A 185 20.97 10.47 -10.23
CA ALA A 185 21.56 11.79 -10.46
C ALA A 185 21.87 12.59 -9.17
N ASP A 186 21.06 13.60 -8.87
CA ASP A 186 21.25 14.54 -7.76
C ASP A 186 20.46 14.14 -6.49
N ILE A 187 19.76 13.00 -6.52
CA ILE A 187 19.00 12.49 -5.38
C ILE A 187 19.94 11.71 -4.46
N SER A 188 19.85 11.95 -3.15
CA SER A 188 20.73 11.31 -2.16
C SER A 188 20.36 9.86 -1.91
N ASN A 189 21.37 9.04 -1.63
CA ASN A 189 21.17 7.70 -1.10
C ASN A 189 20.72 7.74 0.36
N GLU A 190 19.85 6.82 0.75
CA GLU A 190 19.35 6.68 2.12
C GLU A 190 19.48 5.26 2.63
N ARG A 191 19.67 5.11 3.94
CA ARG A 191 19.84 3.83 4.64
C ARG A 191 19.15 3.90 5.99
N ASN A 192 18.10 3.10 6.14
CA ASN A 192 17.17 3.19 7.26
C ASN A 192 17.03 1.82 7.93
N ILE A 193 16.95 1.83 9.26
CA ILE A 193 16.50 0.68 10.06
C ILE A 193 15.22 1.11 10.75
N VAL A 194 14.10 0.53 10.32
CA VAL A 194 12.78 0.89 10.82
C VAL A 194 12.27 -0.19 11.76
N LEU A 195 11.83 0.22 12.94
CA LEU A 195 11.05 -0.60 13.86
C LEU A 195 9.60 -0.09 13.83
N THR A 196 8.66 -0.99 13.56
CA THR A 196 7.22 -0.69 13.59
C THR A 196 6.54 -1.59 14.61
N ILE A 197 5.60 -1.02 15.36
CA ILE A 197 4.62 -1.76 16.15
C ILE A 197 3.24 -1.41 15.60
N SER A 198 2.43 -2.41 15.28
CA SER A 198 1.11 -2.21 14.69
C SER A 198 0.04 -3.06 15.36
N LYS A 199 -1.22 -2.68 15.12
CA LYS A 199 -2.37 -3.46 15.52
C LYS A 199 -3.50 -3.34 14.49
N GLU A 200 -4.01 -4.50 14.09
CA GLU A 200 -5.27 -4.64 13.37
C GLU A 200 -6.46 -4.73 14.36
N ILE A 201 -7.59 -4.13 13.98
CA ILE A 201 -8.83 -3.98 14.77
C ILE A 201 -10.03 -4.47 13.97
#